data_AF-A0A382AYI6-F1
#
_entry.id   AF-A0A382AYI6-F1
#
_cell.length_a   1.000
_cell.length_b   1.000
_cell.length_c   1.000
_cell.angle_alpha   90.00
_cell.angle_beta   90.00
_cell.angle_gamma   90.00
#
_symmetry.space_group_name_H-M   'P 1'
#
loop_
_entity.id
_entity.type
_entity.pdbx_description
1 polymer ?
#
loop_
_entity_poly.entity_id
_entity_poly.type
_entity_poly.pdbx_seq_one_letter_code
_entity_poly.pdbx_strand_id
1 'polypeptide(L)'
;MIDVGRIFNVNYSTLIKIGASVECIHAYSLIHDDLPCMDNDTMRRGKLSTHVKFGEATAILAGNSLLTLAFEILSDKKLNIIDKIKVDLIKKLSECSGHSGIAGGQFLDLNFEKKKIPINKIIEMDLKKTGRLFSFCCIAPVIIAKKNRLIKKFENIGSEIGLLFQIADDLIDYKGNLKKVGKKTKKDHKQGKATLVSLLGYKNTVIYGDKLRFKIQKKLKNYGKKSNNLNKTLEHILYRNK
;
A
#
# COMPACT_ATOMS: atom_id res chain seq x y z
N MET A 1 8.26 6.31 2.97
CA MET A 1 8.51 7.75 2.73
C MET A 1 9.74 8.28 3.46
N ILE A 2 9.82 8.15 4.79
CA ILE A 2 10.93 8.69 5.61
C ILE A 2 12.31 8.22 5.14
N ASP A 3 12.48 6.91 4.92
CA ASP A 3 13.77 6.35 4.48
C ASP A 3 14.22 6.90 3.12
N VAL A 4 13.29 7.08 2.18
CA VAL A 4 13.59 7.68 0.88
C VAL A 4 13.91 9.17 1.04
N GLY A 5 13.20 9.88 1.91
CA GLY A 5 13.52 11.27 2.24
C GLY A 5 14.91 11.45 2.83
N ARG A 6 15.38 10.49 3.62
CA ARG A 6 16.75 10.47 4.15
C ARG A 6 17.81 10.35 3.05
N ILE A 7 17.55 9.58 1.99
CA ILE A 7 18.45 9.48 0.82
C ILE A 7 18.68 10.86 0.18
N PHE A 8 17.62 11.67 0.12
CA PHE A 8 17.61 12.98 -0.53
C PHE A 8 17.73 14.17 0.43
N ASN A 9 18.04 13.93 1.70
CA ASN A 9 18.16 14.95 2.75
C ASN A 9 16.91 15.86 2.87
N VAL A 10 15.71 15.31 2.70
CA VAL A 10 14.45 16.05 2.89
C VAL A 10 14.19 16.22 4.39
N ASN A 11 13.70 17.40 4.79
CA ASN A 11 13.41 17.70 6.19
C ASN A 11 12.37 16.72 6.77
N TYR A 12 12.67 16.17 7.95
CA TYR A 12 11.81 15.18 8.61
C TYR A 12 10.41 15.71 8.92
N SER A 13 10.28 16.95 9.39
CA SER A 13 8.97 17.54 9.72
C SER A 13 8.07 17.66 8.48
N THR A 14 8.65 18.00 7.32
CA THR A 14 7.94 18.02 6.03
C THR A 14 7.47 16.61 5.65
N LEU A 15 8.33 15.60 5.81
CA LEU A 15 8.00 14.21 5.52
C LEU A 15 6.88 13.67 6.43
N ILE A 16 6.83 14.09 7.70
CA ILE A 16 5.75 13.70 8.61
C ILE A 16 4.40 14.28 8.18
N LYS A 17 4.35 15.55 7.78
CA LYS A 17 3.11 16.17 7.29
C LYS A 17 2.58 15.47 6.03
N ILE A 18 3.45 15.19 5.07
CA ILE A 18 3.09 14.46 3.84
C ILE A 18 2.80 12.97 4.15
N GLY A 19 3.47 12.40 5.16
CA GLY A 19 3.15 11.06 5.67
C GLY A 19 1.74 10.99 6.22
N ALA A 20 1.29 12.02 6.96
CA ALA A 20 -0.06 12.08 7.49
C ALA A 20 -1.12 12.09 6.38
N SER A 21 -0.90 12.79 5.26
CA SER A 21 -1.82 12.71 4.12
C SER A 21 -1.89 11.31 3.52
N VAL A 22 -0.76 10.60 3.44
CA VAL A 22 -0.74 9.20 2.98
C VAL A 22 -1.48 8.28 3.93
N GLU A 23 -1.29 8.44 5.24
CA GLU A 23 -2.00 7.64 6.23
C GLU A 23 -3.51 7.93 6.24
N CYS A 24 -3.94 9.15 5.90
CA CYS A 24 -5.36 9.44 5.67
C CYS A 24 -5.90 8.65 4.45
N ILE A 25 -5.14 8.61 3.35
CA ILE A 25 -5.47 7.78 2.17
C ILE A 25 -5.56 6.29 2.52
N HIS A 26 -4.55 5.78 3.23
CA HIS A 26 -4.52 4.39 3.66
C HIS A 26 -5.66 4.06 4.64
N ALA A 27 -5.95 4.95 5.59
CA ALA A 27 -7.02 4.74 6.56
C ALA A 27 -8.40 4.75 5.90
N TYR A 28 -8.70 5.68 4.99
CA TYR A 28 -9.98 5.65 4.30
C TYR A 28 -10.14 4.37 3.50
N SER A 29 -9.07 3.92 2.81
CA SER A 29 -9.17 2.76 1.93
C SER A 29 -9.56 1.53 2.74
N LEU A 30 -8.98 1.34 3.93
CA LEU A 30 -9.35 0.26 4.84
C LEU A 30 -10.78 0.39 5.39
N ILE A 31 -11.21 1.60 5.75
CA ILE A 31 -12.57 1.83 6.27
C ILE A 31 -13.63 1.44 5.23
N HIS A 32 -13.42 1.81 3.97
CA HIS A 32 -14.33 1.46 2.89
C HIS A 32 -14.22 0.00 2.46
N ASP A 33 -13.01 -0.56 2.44
CA ASP A 33 -12.75 -1.99 2.17
C ASP A 33 -13.48 -2.88 3.17
N ASP A 34 -13.58 -2.46 4.45
CA ASP A 34 -14.31 -3.18 5.50
C ASP A 34 -15.83 -3.20 5.34
N LEU A 35 -16.45 -2.38 4.48
CA LEU A 35 -17.91 -2.25 4.40
C LEU A 35 -18.61 -3.56 3.96
N PRO A 36 -19.89 -3.77 4.32
CA PRO A 36 -20.64 -4.97 3.93
C PRO A 36 -20.74 -5.23 2.43
N CYS A 37 -20.72 -4.16 1.62
CA CYS A 37 -20.73 -4.25 0.15
C CYS A 37 -19.34 -4.50 -0.47
N MET A 38 -18.29 -4.57 0.35
CA MET A 38 -16.90 -4.81 -0.02
C MET A 38 -16.44 -6.13 0.65
N ASP A 39 -15.42 -6.12 1.53
CA ASP A 39 -14.93 -7.34 2.18
C ASP A 39 -15.81 -7.81 3.35
N ASN A 40 -16.69 -6.93 3.88
CA ASN A 40 -17.55 -7.20 5.03
C ASN A 40 -16.79 -7.66 6.28
N ASP A 41 -15.62 -7.05 6.53
CA ASP A 41 -14.74 -7.41 7.63
C ASP A 41 -15.20 -6.75 8.94
N THR A 42 -15.42 -7.57 9.98
CA THR A 42 -15.92 -7.09 11.27
C THR A 42 -14.84 -6.55 12.21
N MET A 43 -13.56 -6.83 11.90
CA MET A 43 -12.41 -6.52 12.76
C MET A 43 -11.24 -5.98 11.96
N ARG A 44 -10.65 -4.88 12.43
CA ARG A 44 -9.45 -4.27 11.85
C ARG A 44 -8.49 -3.85 12.96
N ARG A 45 -7.21 -4.24 12.84
CA ARG A 45 -6.13 -3.91 13.82
C ARG A 45 -6.50 -4.25 15.28
N GLY A 46 -7.18 -5.39 15.48
CA GLY A 46 -7.58 -5.88 16.81
C GLY A 46 -8.78 -5.15 17.45
N LYS A 47 -9.49 -4.31 16.69
CA LYS A 47 -10.70 -3.60 17.13
C LYS A 47 -11.83 -3.86 16.14
N LEU A 48 -13.08 -3.59 16.55
CA LEU A 48 -14.23 -3.59 15.65
C LEU A 48 -13.96 -2.65 14.47
N SER A 49 -14.30 -3.07 13.26
CA SER A 49 -14.23 -2.19 12.09
C SER A 49 -15.20 -1.01 12.23
N THR A 50 -14.96 0.06 11.47
CA THR A 50 -15.69 1.33 11.64
C THR A 50 -17.19 1.15 11.43
N HIS A 51 -17.61 0.34 10.45
CA HIS A 51 -19.02 0.11 10.15
C HIS A 51 -19.71 -0.72 11.26
N VAL A 52 -19.02 -1.68 11.86
CA VAL A 52 -19.57 -2.46 12.98
C VAL A 52 -19.74 -1.59 14.22
N LYS A 53 -18.76 -0.73 14.51
CA LYS A 53 -18.78 0.08 15.72
C LYS A 53 -19.72 1.30 15.62
N PHE A 54 -19.80 1.93 14.46
CA PHE A 54 -20.44 3.23 14.29
C PHE A 54 -21.51 3.29 13.19
N GLY A 55 -21.81 2.15 12.55
CA GLY A 55 -22.75 2.07 11.42
C GLY A 55 -22.11 2.40 10.07
N GLU A 56 -22.75 1.93 9.00
CA GLU A 56 -22.28 2.07 7.62
C GLU A 56 -22.21 3.54 7.18
N ALA A 57 -23.23 4.34 7.48
CA ALA A 57 -23.27 5.75 7.11
C ALA A 57 -22.07 6.52 7.70
N THR A 58 -21.73 6.27 8.97
CA THR A 58 -20.57 6.87 9.62
C THR A 58 -19.27 6.40 9.00
N ALA A 59 -19.14 5.10 8.67
CA ALA A 59 -17.96 4.57 8.01
C ALA A 59 -17.74 5.20 6.62
N ILE A 60 -18.80 5.34 5.83
CA ILE A 60 -18.74 5.99 4.51
C ILE A 60 -18.27 7.44 4.66
N LEU A 61 -18.92 8.22 5.53
CA LEU A 61 -18.60 9.63 5.74
C LEU A 61 -17.19 9.84 6.34
N ALA A 62 -16.76 8.96 7.24
CA ALA A 62 -15.40 9.00 7.80
C ALA A 62 -14.36 8.72 6.71
N GLY A 63 -14.58 7.72 5.85
CA GLY A 63 -13.69 7.46 4.72
C GLY A 63 -13.64 8.63 3.73
N ASN A 64 -14.78 9.20 3.36
CA ASN A 64 -14.84 10.38 2.49
C ASN A 64 -14.09 11.56 3.10
N SER A 65 -14.26 11.79 4.41
CA SER A 65 -13.58 12.87 5.13
C SER A 65 -12.08 12.67 5.18
N LEU A 66 -11.59 11.45 5.42
CA LEU A 66 -10.16 11.15 5.42
C LEU A 66 -9.54 11.28 4.02
N LEU A 67 -10.25 10.86 2.97
CA LEU A 67 -9.82 11.10 1.59
C LEU A 67 -9.67 12.61 1.32
N THR A 68 -10.64 13.42 1.72
CA THR A 68 -10.58 14.89 1.54
C THR A 68 -9.48 15.53 2.40
N LEU A 69 -9.35 15.11 3.66
CA LEU A 69 -8.35 15.61 4.60
C LEU A 69 -6.91 15.37 4.09
N ALA A 70 -6.66 14.28 3.36
CA ALA A 70 -5.37 14.04 2.75
C ALA A 70 -4.94 15.18 1.81
N PHE A 71 -5.87 15.73 1.02
CA PHE A 71 -5.59 16.83 0.10
C PHE A 71 -5.59 18.19 0.80
N GLU A 72 -6.37 18.35 1.86
CA GLU A 72 -6.30 19.52 2.75
C GLU A 72 -4.89 19.65 3.36
N ILE A 73 -4.34 18.55 3.90
CA ILE A 73 -2.98 18.52 4.47
C ILE A 73 -1.92 18.94 3.43
N LEU A 74 -2.05 18.49 2.19
CA LEU A 74 -1.08 18.81 1.13
C LEU A 74 -1.21 20.25 0.61
N SER A 75 -2.41 20.83 0.66
CA SER A 75 -2.66 22.20 0.21
C SER A 75 -2.40 23.25 1.30
N ASP A 76 -2.39 22.86 2.57
CA ASP A 76 -2.20 23.75 3.72
C ASP A 76 -0.91 24.60 3.59
N LYS A 77 -1.02 25.90 3.91
CA LYS A 77 0.10 26.84 3.95
C LYS A 77 1.19 26.41 4.96
N LYS A 78 0.80 25.77 6.06
CA LYS A 78 1.68 25.23 7.12
C LYS A 78 2.60 24.11 6.63
N LEU A 79 2.34 23.48 5.48
CA LEU A 79 3.29 22.53 4.89
C LEU A 79 4.62 23.21 4.51
N ASN A 80 4.59 24.52 4.24
CA ASN A 80 5.75 25.38 4.00
C ASN A 80 6.74 24.82 2.95
N ILE A 81 6.19 24.42 1.81
CA ILE A 81 6.95 24.05 0.60
C ILE A 81 6.42 24.87 -0.59
N ILE A 82 7.21 24.96 -1.66
CA ILE A 82 6.86 25.71 -2.87
C ILE A 82 5.53 25.20 -3.45
N ASP A 83 4.63 26.11 -3.83
CA ASP A 83 3.29 25.75 -4.31
C ASP A 83 3.30 24.83 -5.52
N LYS A 84 4.25 25.01 -6.45
CA LYS A 84 4.44 24.07 -7.57
C LYS A 84 4.68 22.62 -7.10
N ILE A 85 5.45 22.43 -6.03
CA ILE A 85 5.68 21.11 -5.42
C ILE A 85 4.40 20.59 -4.78
N LYS A 86 3.60 21.45 -4.11
CA LYS A 86 2.29 21.03 -3.56
C LYS A 86 1.37 20.53 -4.66
N VAL A 87 1.26 21.26 -5.77
CA VAL A 87 0.45 20.87 -6.93
C VAL A 87 0.93 19.52 -7.50
N ASP A 88 2.23 19.33 -7.65
CA ASP A 88 2.80 18.06 -8.13
C ASP A 88 2.49 16.90 -7.17
N LEU A 89 2.55 17.12 -5.85
CA LEU A 89 2.21 16.12 -4.83
C LEU A 89 0.72 15.80 -4.83
N ILE A 90 -0.15 16.81 -4.86
CA ILE A 90 -1.61 16.66 -4.92
C ILE A 90 -1.97 15.85 -6.17
N LYS A 91 -1.49 16.25 -7.35
CA LYS A 91 -1.72 15.53 -8.61
C LYS A 91 -1.31 14.07 -8.48
N LYS A 92 -0.10 13.80 -7.96
CA LYS A 92 0.40 12.43 -7.83
C LYS A 92 -0.40 11.61 -6.82
N LEU A 93 -0.83 12.19 -5.70
CA LEU A 93 -1.65 11.48 -4.72
C LEU A 93 -3.05 11.20 -5.28
N SER A 94 -3.65 12.13 -6.02
CA SER A 94 -4.93 11.93 -6.71
C SER A 94 -4.84 10.79 -7.73
N GLU A 95 -3.81 10.78 -8.58
CA GLU A 95 -3.54 9.68 -9.54
C GLU A 95 -3.32 8.32 -8.83
N CYS A 96 -2.72 8.33 -7.63
CA CYS A 96 -2.49 7.09 -6.88
C CYS A 96 -3.75 6.60 -6.17
N SER A 97 -4.64 7.48 -5.73
CA SER A 97 -5.80 7.14 -4.92
C SER A 97 -7.03 6.81 -5.77
N GLY A 98 -7.17 7.46 -6.93
CA GLY A 98 -8.34 7.33 -7.80
C GLY A 98 -8.36 6.08 -8.69
N HIS A 99 -9.12 6.17 -9.80
CA HIS A 99 -9.39 5.05 -10.72
C HIS A 99 -8.15 4.42 -11.36
N SER A 100 -7.06 5.17 -11.50
CA SER A 100 -5.79 4.65 -12.05
C SER A 100 -4.88 4.02 -10.98
N GLY A 101 -5.29 4.07 -9.71
CA GLY A 101 -4.59 3.44 -8.59
C GLY A 101 -5.53 2.70 -7.63
N ILE A 102 -5.54 3.07 -6.35
CA ILE A 102 -6.18 2.29 -5.27
C ILE A 102 -7.62 1.90 -5.63
N ALA A 103 -8.47 2.87 -6.00
CA ALA A 103 -9.86 2.57 -6.34
C ALA A 103 -9.99 1.65 -7.56
N GLY A 104 -9.12 1.80 -8.57
CA GLY A 104 -9.08 0.91 -9.72
C GLY A 104 -8.60 -0.50 -9.37
N GLY A 105 -7.63 -0.61 -8.47
CA GLY A 105 -7.17 -1.90 -7.93
C GLY A 105 -8.25 -2.60 -7.12
N GLN A 106 -8.99 -1.85 -6.29
CA GLN A 106 -10.13 -2.36 -5.53
C GLN A 106 -11.24 -2.88 -6.45
N PHE A 107 -11.56 -2.14 -7.52
CA PHE A 107 -12.52 -2.59 -8.51
C PHE A 107 -12.10 -3.90 -9.17
N LEU A 108 -10.82 -4.04 -9.51
CA LEU A 108 -10.29 -5.29 -10.07
C LEU A 108 -10.39 -6.44 -9.08
N ASP A 109 -10.04 -6.24 -7.81
CA ASP A 109 -10.10 -7.25 -6.75
C ASP A 109 -11.51 -7.84 -6.61
N LEU A 110 -12.52 -6.96 -6.45
CA LEU A 110 -13.93 -7.35 -6.39
C LEU A 110 -14.38 -8.09 -7.66
N ASN A 111 -13.94 -7.63 -8.83
CA ASN A 111 -14.31 -8.25 -10.10
C ASN A 111 -13.60 -9.58 -10.36
N PHE A 112 -12.48 -9.86 -9.67
CA PHE A 112 -11.68 -11.07 -9.81
C PHE A 112 -12.13 -12.19 -8.88
N GLU A 113 -12.93 -11.89 -7.85
CA GLU A 113 -13.47 -12.89 -6.94
C GLU A 113 -14.14 -14.05 -7.69
N LYS A 114 -13.80 -15.28 -7.29
CA LYS A 114 -14.36 -16.53 -7.83
C LYS A 114 -14.09 -16.74 -9.34
N LYS A 115 -13.16 -15.99 -9.94
CA LYS A 115 -12.74 -16.17 -11.33
C LYS A 115 -11.33 -16.75 -11.40
N LYS A 116 -11.03 -17.46 -12.49
CA LYS A 116 -9.67 -17.88 -12.83
C LYS A 116 -8.96 -16.71 -13.52
N ILE A 117 -8.11 -16.02 -12.78
CA ILE A 117 -7.39 -14.84 -13.26
C ILE A 117 -5.93 -15.21 -13.51
N PRO A 118 -5.34 -14.83 -14.66
CA PRO A 118 -3.94 -15.09 -14.92
C PRO A 118 -3.04 -14.24 -14.00
N ILE A 119 -1.87 -14.78 -13.66
CA ILE A 119 -0.95 -14.17 -12.68
C ILE A 119 -0.59 -12.71 -13.00
N ASN A 120 -0.42 -12.37 -14.28
CA ASN A 120 -0.11 -11.01 -14.70
C ASN A 120 -1.22 -10.00 -14.34
N LYS A 121 -2.49 -10.43 -14.34
CA LYS A 121 -3.63 -9.60 -13.97
C LYS A 121 -3.75 -9.42 -12.46
N ILE A 122 -3.43 -10.45 -11.68
CA ILE A 122 -3.32 -10.33 -10.22
C ILE A 122 -2.21 -9.35 -9.86
N ILE A 123 -1.02 -9.47 -10.49
CA ILE A 123 0.07 -8.52 -10.28
C ILE A 123 -0.36 -7.09 -10.68
N GLU A 124 -1.09 -6.91 -11.78
CA GLU A 124 -1.61 -5.59 -12.19
C GLU A 124 -2.55 -5.01 -11.12
N MET A 125 -3.45 -5.84 -10.58
CA MET A 125 -4.36 -5.47 -9.50
C MET A 125 -3.58 -5.08 -8.23
N ASP A 126 -2.64 -5.90 -7.76
CA ASP A 126 -1.83 -5.63 -6.56
C ASP A 126 -1.00 -4.34 -6.70
N LEU A 127 -0.41 -4.14 -7.89
CA LEU A 127 0.32 -2.93 -8.22
C LEU A 127 -0.56 -1.68 -8.15
N LYS A 128 -1.87 -1.79 -8.44
CA LYS A 128 -2.84 -0.70 -8.32
C LYS A 128 -3.34 -0.54 -6.89
N LYS A 129 -3.93 -1.60 -6.30
CA LYS A 129 -4.58 -1.61 -4.98
C LYS A 129 -3.61 -1.21 -3.87
N THR A 130 -2.39 -1.75 -3.92
CA THR A 130 -1.37 -1.57 -2.88
C THR A 130 -0.17 -0.78 -3.42
N GLY A 131 0.34 -1.13 -4.60
CA GLY A 131 1.57 -0.57 -5.17
C GLY A 131 1.58 0.94 -5.38
N ARG A 132 0.46 1.55 -5.77
CA ARG A 132 0.42 2.99 -6.13
C ARG A 132 0.66 3.90 -4.93
N LEU A 133 0.15 3.57 -3.75
CA LEU A 133 0.39 4.40 -2.56
C LEU A 133 1.84 4.31 -2.08
N PHE A 134 2.45 3.12 -2.13
CA PHE A 134 3.89 2.96 -1.90
C PHE A 134 4.74 3.69 -2.94
N SER A 135 4.28 3.73 -4.18
CA SER A 135 4.87 4.54 -5.25
C SER A 135 4.90 6.02 -4.88
N PHE A 136 3.77 6.59 -4.48
CA PHE A 136 3.70 7.97 -3.98
C PHE A 136 4.68 8.20 -2.81
N CYS A 137 4.70 7.29 -1.84
CA CYS A 137 5.62 7.33 -0.70
C CYS A 137 7.11 7.44 -1.10
N CYS A 138 7.50 6.86 -2.24
CA CYS A 138 8.87 6.90 -2.75
C CYS A 138 9.12 8.11 -3.65
N ILE A 139 8.11 8.58 -4.39
CA ILE A 139 8.24 9.71 -5.31
C ILE A 139 8.17 11.05 -4.56
N ALA A 140 7.35 11.18 -3.51
CA ALA A 140 7.13 12.45 -2.82
C ALA A 140 8.45 13.11 -2.36
N PRO A 141 9.39 12.39 -1.70
CA PRO A 141 10.67 13.00 -1.32
C PRO A 141 11.56 13.36 -2.52
N VAL A 142 11.43 12.66 -3.65
CA VAL A 142 12.16 12.94 -4.90
C VAL A 142 11.68 14.26 -5.53
N ILE A 143 10.36 14.48 -5.52
CA ILE A 143 9.74 15.73 -5.99
C ILE A 143 10.19 16.90 -5.10
N ILE A 144 10.13 16.74 -3.78
CA ILE A 144 10.57 17.79 -2.83
C ILE A 144 12.03 18.14 -3.03
N ALA A 145 12.89 17.14 -3.24
CA ALA A 145 14.31 17.33 -3.52
C ALA A 145 14.61 17.81 -4.96
N LYS A 146 13.59 18.06 -5.78
CA LYS A 146 13.68 18.52 -7.17
C LYS A 146 14.56 17.62 -8.04
N LYS A 147 14.51 16.30 -7.81
CA LYS A 147 15.31 15.31 -8.56
C LYS A 147 14.47 14.65 -9.67
N ASN A 148 13.93 15.46 -10.58
CA ASN A 148 12.96 15.02 -11.61
C ASN A 148 13.41 13.80 -12.42
N ARG A 149 14.72 13.71 -12.75
CA ARG A 149 15.32 12.57 -13.46
C ARG A 149 15.19 11.21 -12.72
N LEU A 150 14.90 11.23 -11.41
CA LEU A 150 14.77 10.04 -10.58
C LEU A 150 13.31 9.64 -10.33
N ILE A 151 12.33 10.44 -10.76
CA ILE A 151 10.90 10.19 -10.49
C ILE A 151 10.51 8.80 -10.98
N LYS A 152 10.80 8.45 -12.24
CA LYS A 152 10.41 7.14 -12.78
C LYS A 152 11.09 5.97 -12.06
N LYS A 153 12.34 6.16 -11.64
CA LYS A 153 13.09 5.15 -10.89
C LYS A 153 12.42 4.88 -9.54
N PHE A 154 12.06 5.92 -8.79
CA PHE A 154 11.43 5.77 -7.48
C PHE A 154 9.94 5.42 -7.55
N GLU A 155 9.26 5.77 -8.64
CA GLU A 155 7.93 5.25 -8.94
C GLU A 155 7.97 3.73 -9.04
N ASN A 156 8.87 3.19 -9.86
CA ASN A 156 9.03 1.75 -10.03
C ASN A 156 9.49 1.06 -8.73
N ILE A 157 10.41 1.66 -7.96
CA ILE A 157 10.83 1.13 -6.66
C ILE A 157 9.64 1.06 -5.72
N GLY A 158 8.87 2.13 -5.56
CA GLY A 158 7.74 2.12 -4.63
C GLY A 158 6.64 1.16 -5.05
N SER A 159 6.35 1.02 -6.35
CA SER A 159 5.40 0.01 -6.84
C SER A 159 5.87 -1.41 -6.54
N GLU A 160 7.16 -1.72 -6.72
CA GLU A 160 7.72 -3.02 -6.35
C GLU A 160 7.70 -3.27 -4.83
N ILE A 161 7.90 -2.23 -4.02
CA ILE A 161 7.77 -2.33 -2.55
C ILE A 161 6.33 -2.67 -2.16
N GLY A 162 5.34 -2.03 -2.79
CA GLY A 162 3.94 -2.35 -2.50
C GLY A 162 3.55 -3.76 -2.95
N LEU A 163 4.09 -4.25 -4.07
CA LEU A 163 3.93 -5.66 -4.45
C LEU A 163 4.59 -6.60 -3.44
N LEU A 164 5.79 -6.27 -2.94
CA LEU A 164 6.45 -7.03 -1.87
C LEU A 164 5.61 -7.05 -0.58
N PHE A 165 4.96 -5.94 -0.26
CA PHE A 165 4.07 -5.83 0.89
C PHE A 165 2.84 -6.74 0.73
N GLN A 166 2.21 -6.75 -0.44
CA GLN A 166 1.07 -7.62 -0.74
C GLN A 166 1.46 -9.11 -0.68
N ILE A 167 2.62 -9.47 -1.23
CA ILE A 167 3.16 -10.84 -1.11
C ILE A 167 3.31 -11.26 0.36
N ALA A 168 3.78 -10.35 1.22
CA ALA A 168 3.91 -10.63 2.64
C ALA A 168 2.55 -10.81 3.32
N ASP A 169 1.55 -9.96 3.02
CA ASP A 169 0.19 -10.11 3.53
C ASP A 169 -0.43 -11.46 3.13
N ASP A 170 -0.37 -11.81 1.83
CA ASP A 170 -0.90 -13.08 1.34
C ASP A 170 -0.25 -14.29 2.05
N LEU A 171 1.06 -14.22 2.33
CA LEU A 171 1.80 -15.26 3.05
C LEU A 171 1.40 -15.34 4.53
N ILE A 172 1.13 -14.20 5.18
CA ILE A 172 0.66 -14.13 6.56
C ILE A 172 -0.75 -14.72 6.66
N ASP A 173 -1.64 -14.32 5.75
CA ASP A 173 -3.02 -14.80 5.70
C ASP A 173 -3.08 -16.31 5.44
N TYR A 174 -2.26 -16.82 4.52
CA TYR A 174 -2.14 -18.24 4.26
C TYR A 174 -1.71 -19.03 5.51
N LYS A 175 -0.70 -18.55 6.25
CA LYS A 175 -0.24 -19.17 7.51
C LYS A 175 -1.31 -19.10 8.61
N GLY A 176 -1.99 -17.96 8.73
CA GLY A 176 -3.07 -17.75 9.69
C GLY A 176 -4.22 -18.73 9.45
N ASN A 177 -4.59 -18.92 8.19
CA ASN A 177 -5.62 -19.87 7.78
C ASN A 177 -5.23 -21.32 8.09
N LEU A 178 -3.97 -21.73 7.84
CA LEU A 178 -3.49 -23.06 8.23
C LEU A 178 -3.65 -23.33 9.74
N LYS A 179 -3.33 -22.34 10.59
CA LYS A 179 -3.51 -22.46 12.05
C LYS A 179 -4.98 -22.57 12.46
N LYS A 180 -5.89 -21.86 11.78
CA LYS A 180 -7.34 -21.93 12.00
C LYS A 180 -7.94 -23.26 11.52
N VAL A 181 -7.50 -23.76 10.36
CA VAL A 181 -7.92 -25.06 9.80
C VAL A 181 -7.55 -26.21 10.74
N GLY A 182 -6.37 -26.14 11.39
CA GLY A 182 -5.96 -27.07 12.44
C GLY A 182 -6.85 -27.07 13.71
N LYS A 183 -7.70 -26.05 13.89
CA LYS A 183 -8.71 -25.95 14.97
C LYS A 183 -10.15 -26.22 14.53
N LYS A 184 -10.38 -26.70 13.29
CA LYS A 184 -11.69 -27.02 12.67
C LYS A 184 -12.84 -26.02 12.94
N THR A 185 -13.18 -25.24 11.92
CA THR A 185 -14.59 -24.92 11.58
C THR A 185 -14.78 -24.96 10.07
N LYS A 186 -15.82 -25.67 9.60
CA LYS A 186 -16.22 -25.90 8.20
C LYS A 186 -16.71 -24.63 7.45
N LYS A 187 -16.09 -23.46 7.63
CA LYS A 187 -16.67 -22.19 7.12
C LYS A 187 -15.78 -21.24 6.29
N ASP A 188 -14.48 -21.45 6.15
CA ASP A 188 -13.60 -20.43 5.54
C ASP A 188 -12.95 -20.83 4.19
N HIS A 189 -13.72 -21.43 3.29
CA HIS A 189 -13.39 -21.44 1.85
C HIS A 189 -13.97 -20.21 1.11
N LYS A 190 -14.44 -19.19 1.85
CA LYS A 190 -15.58 -18.36 1.42
C LYS A 190 -15.30 -17.13 0.56
N GLN A 191 -14.06 -16.74 0.29
CA GLN A 191 -13.83 -15.54 -0.53
C GLN A 191 -13.22 -15.80 -1.92
N GLY A 192 -12.61 -16.97 -2.20
CA GLY A 192 -12.11 -17.26 -3.55
C GLY A 192 -11.24 -16.15 -4.15
N LYS A 193 -10.52 -15.39 -3.30
CA LYS A 193 -9.67 -14.28 -3.73
C LYS A 193 -8.52 -14.80 -4.58
N ALA A 194 -8.28 -14.12 -5.69
CA ALA A 194 -7.19 -14.44 -6.60
C ALA A 194 -5.89 -13.85 -6.05
N THR A 195 -5.19 -14.62 -5.20
CA THR A 195 -3.91 -14.22 -4.58
C THR A 195 -2.71 -14.85 -5.27
N LEU A 196 -1.52 -14.27 -5.10
CA LEU A 196 -0.29 -14.86 -5.64
C LEU A 196 0.03 -16.20 -4.98
N VAL A 197 -0.24 -16.35 -3.69
CA VAL A 197 -0.08 -17.63 -2.97
C VAL A 197 -1.00 -18.71 -3.52
N SER A 198 -2.24 -18.37 -3.90
CA SER A 198 -3.18 -19.33 -4.48
C SER A 198 -2.72 -19.87 -5.85
N LEU A 199 -2.03 -19.05 -6.65
CA LEU A 199 -1.56 -19.44 -7.98
C LEU A 199 -0.19 -20.13 -7.97
N LEU A 200 0.76 -19.58 -7.21
CA LEU A 200 2.16 -20.05 -7.22
C LEU A 200 2.40 -21.17 -6.20
N GLY A 201 1.59 -21.21 -5.14
CA GLY A 201 1.85 -22.02 -3.95
C GLY A 201 2.86 -21.35 -3.02
N TYR A 202 2.73 -21.65 -1.71
CA TYR A 202 3.48 -20.99 -0.64
C TYR A 202 5.00 -20.91 -0.86
N LYS A 203 5.66 -22.03 -1.19
CA LYS A 203 7.13 -22.06 -1.39
C LYS A 203 7.58 -21.15 -2.52
N ASN A 204 6.87 -21.17 -3.65
CA ASN A 204 7.21 -20.33 -4.80
C ASN A 204 6.95 -18.86 -4.53
N THR A 205 5.89 -18.53 -3.78
CA THR A 205 5.61 -17.15 -3.38
C THR A 205 6.68 -16.58 -2.44
N VAL A 206 7.21 -17.38 -1.51
CA VAL A 206 8.37 -16.98 -0.68
C VAL A 206 9.58 -16.66 -1.57
N ILE A 207 9.94 -17.57 -2.49
CA ILE A 207 11.06 -17.37 -3.42
C ILE A 207 10.83 -16.12 -4.29
N TYR A 208 9.59 -15.90 -4.73
CA TYR A 208 9.23 -14.72 -5.53
C TYR A 208 9.41 -13.42 -4.73
N GLY A 209 8.97 -13.38 -3.48
CA GLY A 209 9.18 -12.26 -2.56
C GLY A 209 10.67 -11.96 -2.33
N ASP A 210 11.49 -12.99 -2.08
CA ASP A 210 12.93 -12.83 -1.90
C ASP A 210 13.61 -12.26 -3.18
N LYS A 211 13.27 -12.82 -4.35
CA LYS A 211 13.78 -12.31 -5.65
C LYS A 211 13.41 -10.84 -5.86
N LEU A 212 12.16 -10.46 -5.55
CA LEU A 212 11.69 -9.09 -5.65
C LEU A 212 12.44 -8.16 -4.69
N ARG A 213 12.64 -8.57 -3.42
CA ARG A 213 13.44 -7.82 -2.44
C ARG A 213 14.86 -7.57 -2.96
N PHE A 214 15.56 -8.61 -3.42
CA PHE A 214 16.92 -8.47 -3.94
C PHE A 214 16.99 -7.55 -5.17
N LYS A 215 15.98 -7.63 -6.05
CA LYS A 215 15.84 -6.72 -7.20
C LYS A 215 15.75 -5.25 -6.75
N ILE A 216 14.93 -4.96 -5.73
CA ILE A 216 14.79 -3.60 -5.18
C ILE A 216 16.11 -3.14 -4.54
N GLN A 217 16.74 -3.97 -3.70
CA GLN A 217 18.02 -3.67 -3.06
C GLN A 217 19.12 -3.35 -4.08
N LYS A 218 19.18 -4.08 -5.20
CA LYS A 218 20.13 -3.82 -6.29
C LYS A 218 19.94 -2.42 -6.90
N LYS A 219 18.68 -1.95 -7.08
CA LYS A 219 18.39 -0.59 -7.56
C LYS A 219 18.81 0.51 -6.58
N LEU A 220 18.89 0.17 -5.30
CA LEU A 220 19.26 1.07 -4.20
C LEU A 220 20.77 1.09 -3.90
N LYS A 221 21.56 0.19 -4.50
CA LYS A 221 23.01 0.06 -4.25
C LYS A 221 23.78 1.37 -4.46
N ASN A 222 23.41 2.15 -5.47
CA ASN A 222 24.09 3.41 -5.81
C ASN A 222 23.90 4.53 -4.76
N TYR A 223 23.05 4.34 -3.75
CA TYR A 223 22.87 5.31 -2.66
C TYR A 223 23.72 4.98 -1.42
N GLY A 224 24.50 3.90 -1.46
CA GLY A 224 25.44 3.50 -0.41
C GLY A 224 24.79 3.42 0.97
N LYS A 225 25.49 3.91 2.01
CA LYS A 225 25.01 3.87 3.40
C LYS A 225 23.65 4.57 3.60
N LYS A 226 23.26 5.52 2.73
CA LYS A 226 21.97 6.23 2.86
C LYS A 226 20.77 5.33 2.61
N SER A 227 20.90 4.24 1.84
CA SER A 227 19.81 3.30 1.60
C SER A 227 19.70 2.18 2.64
N ASN A 228 20.59 2.12 3.65
CA ASN A 228 20.59 1.06 4.65
C ASN A 228 19.27 0.94 5.41
N ASN A 229 18.64 2.05 5.80
CA ASN A 229 17.35 1.99 6.49
C ASN A 229 16.25 1.45 5.57
N LEU A 230 16.24 1.88 4.30
CA LEU A 230 15.29 1.35 3.33
C LEU A 230 15.50 -0.15 3.13
N ASN A 231 16.74 -0.64 3.05
CA ASN A 231 17.03 -2.07 2.96
C ASN A 231 16.49 -2.85 4.18
N LYS A 232 16.66 -2.32 5.40
CA LYS A 232 16.07 -2.89 6.61
C LYS A 232 14.54 -2.89 6.57
N THR A 233 13.94 -1.82 6.05
CA THR A 233 12.49 -1.74 5.84
C THR A 233 12.00 -2.81 4.86
N LEU A 234 12.73 -3.09 3.78
CA LEU A 234 12.39 -4.17 2.84
C LEU A 234 12.44 -5.55 3.49
N GLU A 235 13.43 -5.80 4.35
CA GLU A 235 13.52 -7.05 5.13
C GLU A 235 12.36 -7.17 6.12
N HIS A 236 12.06 -6.08 6.84
CA HIS A 236 10.94 -6.04 7.76
C HIS A 236 9.60 -6.31 7.05
N ILE A 237 9.36 -5.69 5.89
CA ILE A 237 8.13 -5.89 5.12
C ILE A 237 7.93 -7.37 4.78
N LEU A 238 8.95 -8.06 4.29
CA LEU A 238 8.82 -9.45 3.84
C LEU A 238 8.71 -10.45 5.00
N TYR A 239 9.33 -10.16 6.14
CA TYR A 239 9.44 -11.10 7.27
C TYR A 239 8.62 -10.71 8.50
N ARG A 240 7.76 -9.70 8.41
CA ARG A 240 6.84 -9.35 9.50
C ARG A 240 5.83 -10.47 9.77
N ASN A 241 5.33 -10.49 10.99
CA ASN A 241 4.34 -11.47 11.46
C ASN A 241 2.91 -10.90 11.56
N LYS A 242 2.74 -9.61 11.27
CA LYS A 242 1.48 -8.86 11.33
C LYS A 242 1.54 -7.66 10.41
#